data_AF-A0AAE3EHY3-F1
#
_entry.id   AF-A0AAE3EHY3-F1
#
_cell.length_a   1.000
_cell.length_b   1.000
_cell.length_c   1.000
_cell.angle_alpha   90.00
_cell.angle_beta   90.00
_cell.angle_gamma   90.00
#
_symmetry.space_group_name_H-M   'P 1'
#
loop_
_entity.id
_entity.type
_entity.pdbx_description
1 polymer ?
#
loop_
_entity_poly.entity_id
_entity_poly.type
_entity_poly.pdbx_seq_one_letter_code
_entity_poly.pdbx_strand_id
1 'polypeptide(L)'
;MDNTADPVRPLIREQWRNPASVFVFPSDIAASLWLGEALEITGASTLAAERFIAWDRFKEEAVRAEVEGKSPVSAVVRKLWARALAEANAEAAEKTGTPLLASLIPAEYSSEGNLFASWIARILPQLGLWEIKHARALERGRSGRIPLGSDPSSDGENRDLSFVKHRYEAFLEREKLFEPSWQRPPLKDGGKRYFIFFPEAVEDFGEYAPLFSASPFITLVSQPKNETPRTIRFFENTREEIRDAALSIEALLIGD
;
A
#
# COMPACT_ATOMS: atom_id res chain seq x y z
N MET A 1 10.66 15.73 32.42
CA MET A 1 10.00 15.76 31.09
C MET A 1 11.01 15.22 30.12
N ASP A 2 10.95 13.92 29.89
CA ASP A 2 11.93 13.20 29.11
C ASP A 2 11.64 13.46 27.62
N ASN A 3 12.52 14.24 26.98
CA ASN A 3 12.41 14.58 25.57
C ASN A 3 12.79 13.32 24.77
N THR A 4 11.82 12.45 24.56
CA THR A 4 11.88 11.41 23.53
C THR A 4 11.99 12.14 22.19
N ALA A 5 13.24 12.29 21.74
CA ALA A 5 13.69 13.34 20.83
C ALA A 5 12.85 13.44 19.57
N ASP A 6 12.15 14.57 19.40
CA ASP A 6 11.47 14.98 18.17
C ASP A 6 12.48 14.90 16.98
N PRO A 7 12.32 13.95 16.05
CA PRO A 7 13.27 13.78 14.96
C PRO A 7 13.04 14.76 13.81
N VAL A 8 11.95 15.52 13.83
CA VAL A 8 11.52 16.41 12.73
C VAL A 8 12.15 17.80 12.89
N ARG A 9 12.02 18.40 14.07
CA ARG A 9 12.52 19.77 14.34
C ARG A 9 14.00 19.98 13.99
N PRO A 10 14.95 19.09 14.38
CA PRO A 10 16.36 19.28 14.06
C PRO A 10 16.63 19.25 12.57
N LEU A 11 16.00 18.33 11.83
CA LEU A 11 16.18 18.19 10.39
C LEU A 11 15.63 19.39 9.63
N ILE A 12 14.46 19.91 10.00
CA ILE A 12 13.93 21.14 9.42
C ILE A 12 14.91 22.30 9.65
N ARG A 13 15.40 22.47 10.88
CA ARG A 13 16.34 23.54 11.23
C ARG A 13 17.65 23.47 10.42
N GLU A 14 18.13 22.28 10.15
CA GLU A 14 19.34 22.08 9.35
C GLU A 14 19.10 22.31 7.85
N GLN A 15 17.98 21.83 7.32
CA GLN A 15 17.77 21.69 5.88
C GLN A 15 16.89 22.77 5.25
N TRP A 16 16.24 23.64 6.02
CA TRP A 16 15.26 24.60 5.48
C TRP A 16 15.84 25.57 4.46
N ARG A 17 17.14 25.92 4.53
CA ARG A 17 17.79 26.82 3.54
C ARG A 17 18.14 26.13 2.22
N ASN A 18 18.17 24.80 2.20
CA ASN A 18 18.51 24.06 1.00
C ASN A 18 17.24 23.89 0.13
N PRO A 19 17.15 24.54 -1.05
CA PRO A 19 15.96 24.45 -1.89
C PRO A 19 15.72 23.05 -2.46
N ALA A 20 16.75 22.20 -2.49
CA ALA A 20 16.62 20.80 -2.92
C ALA A 20 16.01 19.89 -1.84
N SER A 21 15.95 20.33 -0.58
CA SER A 21 15.42 19.52 0.52
C SER A 21 13.89 19.56 0.53
N VAL A 22 13.28 18.38 0.42
CA VAL A 22 11.83 18.16 0.45
C VAL A 22 11.48 17.26 1.64
N PHE A 23 10.54 17.73 2.46
CA PHE A 23 10.03 17.07 3.65
C PHE A 23 8.73 16.35 3.29
N VAL A 24 8.72 15.02 3.42
CA VAL A 24 7.61 14.15 3.04
C VAL A 24 6.94 13.61 4.29
N PHE A 25 5.64 13.86 4.44
CA PHE A 25 4.85 13.46 5.59
C PHE A 25 3.77 12.44 5.21
N PRO A 26 3.24 11.65 6.18
CA PRO A 26 2.27 10.60 5.88
C PRO A 26 0.97 11.10 5.22
N SER A 27 0.57 12.35 5.43
CA SER A 27 -0.65 12.93 4.87
C SER A 27 -0.51 14.43 4.59
N ASP A 28 -1.40 14.97 3.76
CA ASP A 28 -1.45 16.42 3.47
C ASP A 28 -1.70 17.27 4.71
N ILE A 29 -2.51 16.76 5.63
CA ILE A 29 -2.77 17.43 6.92
C ILE A 29 -1.46 17.53 7.71
N ALA A 30 -0.71 16.43 7.82
CA ALA A 30 0.57 16.45 8.52
C ALA A 30 1.58 17.39 7.84
N ALA A 31 1.67 17.37 6.50
CA ALA A 31 2.55 18.26 5.75
C ALA A 31 2.21 19.74 5.98
N SER A 32 0.93 20.09 5.98
CA SER A 32 0.44 21.45 6.20
C SER A 32 0.72 21.95 7.62
N LEU A 33 0.48 21.10 8.63
CA LEU A 33 0.79 21.42 10.02
C LEU A 33 2.29 21.66 10.24
N TRP A 34 3.13 20.80 9.65
CA TRP A 34 4.58 20.93 9.76
C TRP A 34 5.15 22.10 8.96
N LEU A 35 4.53 22.52 7.86
CA LEU A 35 4.88 23.78 7.20
C LEU A 35 4.63 24.98 8.14
N GLY A 36 3.50 24.99 8.85
CA GLY A 36 3.21 26.01 9.87
C GLY A 36 4.25 26.03 10.99
N GLU A 37 4.52 24.87 11.57
CA GLU A 37 5.55 24.73 12.62
C GLU A 37 6.96 25.09 12.10
N ALA A 38 7.26 24.81 10.83
CA ALA A 38 8.56 25.14 10.24
C ALA A 38 8.84 26.65 10.18
N LEU A 39 7.81 27.49 10.02
CA LEU A 39 7.97 28.94 10.10
C LEU A 39 8.48 29.36 11.48
N GLU A 40 7.90 28.80 12.54
CA GLU A 40 8.32 29.02 13.93
C GLU A 40 9.73 28.46 14.20
N ILE A 41 10.02 27.23 13.73
CA ILE A 41 11.34 26.58 13.93
C ILE A 41 12.47 27.40 13.29
N THR A 42 12.21 28.00 12.14
CA THR A 42 13.22 28.66 11.30
C THR A 42 13.29 30.16 11.52
N GLY A 43 12.23 30.77 12.07
CA GLY A 43 12.06 32.22 12.15
C GLY A 43 11.90 32.89 10.78
N ALA A 44 11.62 32.11 9.72
CA ALA A 44 11.42 32.64 8.39
C ALA A 44 10.02 33.26 8.24
N SER A 45 9.93 34.36 7.50
CA SER A 45 8.63 34.97 7.17
C SER A 45 7.81 34.14 6.18
N THR A 46 8.49 33.40 5.31
CA THR A 46 7.87 32.57 4.26
C THR A 46 8.72 31.33 3.99
N LEU A 47 8.06 30.22 3.66
CA LEU A 47 8.67 28.98 3.18
C LEU A 47 7.92 28.50 1.94
N ALA A 48 8.66 27.84 1.04
CA ALA A 48 8.09 27.22 -0.16
C ALA A 48 7.25 25.99 0.22
N ALA A 49 5.94 26.08 0.03
CA ALA A 49 4.97 25.05 0.44
C ALA A 49 5.18 23.73 -0.31
N GLU A 50 5.62 23.78 -1.56
CA GLU A 50 5.94 22.62 -2.40
C GLU A 50 7.10 21.75 -1.86
N ARG A 51 7.80 22.21 -0.81
CA ARG A 51 8.82 21.44 -0.11
C ARG A 51 8.27 20.65 1.07
N PHE A 52 7.00 20.83 1.42
CA PHE A 52 6.32 20.12 2.49
C PHE A 52 5.15 19.37 1.86
N ILE A 53 5.36 18.10 1.55
CA ILE A 53 4.43 17.32 0.72
C ILE A 53 3.95 16.06 1.43
N ALA A 54 2.76 15.59 1.04
CA ALA A 54 2.27 14.30 1.45
C ALA A 54 2.98 13.16 0.71
N TRP A 55 2.88 11.97 1.32
CA TRP A 55 3.35 10.71 0.78
C TRP A 55 2.89 10.43 -0.66
N ASP A 56 1.61 10.66 -0.95
CA ASP A 56 1.07 10.42 -2.28
C ASP A 56 1.69 11.32 -3.35
N ARG A 57 1.92 12.59 -3.03
CA ARG A 57 2.61 13.53 -3.92
C ARG A 57 4.08 13.16 -4.13
N PHE A 58 4.75 12.65 -3.10
CA PHE A 58 6.09 12.10 -3.25
C PHE A 58 6.11 10.91 -4.24
N LYS A 59 5.14 9.99 -4.15
CA LYS A 59 5.04 8.86 -5.10
C LYS A 59 4.84 9.36 -6.53
N GLU A 60 4.01 10.37 -6.73
CA GLU A 60 3.79 10.98 -8.05
C GLU A 60 5.05 11.65 -8.64
N GLU A 61 5.85 12.32 -7.80
CA GLU A 61 7.02 13.09 -8.25
C GLU A 61 8.29 12.24 -8.35
N ALA A 62 8.58 11.40 -7.36
CA ALA A 62 9.85 10.69 -7.21
C ALA A 62 9.82 9.22 -7.66
N VAL A 63 8.63 8.60 -7.56
CA VAL A 63 8.40 7.18 -7.84
C VAL A 63 7.62 7.01 -9.14
N ARG A 64 7.53 8.04 -9.99
CA ARG A 64 6.75 7.95 -11.23
C ARG A 64 7.30 6.85 -12.12
N ALA A 65 6.51 5.79 -12.27
CA ALA A 65 6.80 4.79 -13.26
C ALA A 65 6.59 5.35 -14.66
N GLU A 66 7.68 5.49 -15.39
CA GLU A 66 7.66 5.69 -16.81
C GLU A 66 8.01 4.36 -17.46
N VAL A 67 7.00 3.74 -18.08
CA VAL A 67 7.20 2.60 -18.96
C VAL A 67 7.21 3.17 -20.37
N GLU A 68 8.35 3.05 -21.06
CA GLU A 68 8.54 3.62 -22.39
C GLU A 68 7.40 3.20 -23.34
N GLY A 69 6.80 4.18 -24.00
CA GLY A 69 5.71 3.95 -24.95
C GLY A 69 4.36 3.52 -24.34
N LYS A 70 4.20 3.51 -23.01
CA LYS A 70 2.95 3.15 -22.32
C LYS A 70 2.43 4.24 -21.39
N SER A 71 1.11 4.28 -21.22
CA SER A 71 0.42 5.20 -20.30
C SER A 71 -0.09 4.47 -19.04
N PRO A 72 -0.18 5.14 -17.88
CA PRO A 72 -0.76 4.54 -16.69
C PRO A 72 -2.26 4.28 -16.89
N VAL A 73 -2.74 3.11 -16.48
CA VAL A 73 -4.17 2.78 -16.50
C VAL A 73 -4.95 3.56 -15.45
N SER A 74 -6.15 4.03 -15.81
CA SER A 74 -7.03 4.77 -14.90
C SER A 74 -8.03 3.85 -14.17
N ALA A 75 -8.58 4.33 -13.06
CA ALA A 75 -9.61 3.59 -12.31
C ALA A 75 -10.87 3.29 -13.14
N VAL A 76 -11.22 4.18 -14.09
CA VAL A 76 -12.36 3.98 -15.00
C VAL A 76 -12.06 2.82 -15.97
N VAL A 77 -10.85 2.78 -16.54
CA VAL A 77 -10.44 1.69 -17.44
C VAL A 77 -10.42 0.34 -16.71
N ARG A 78 -9.92 0.30 -15.46
CA ARG A 78 -9.99 -0.91 -14.62
C ARG A 78 -11.41 -1.43 -14.44
N LYS A 79 -12.38 -0.53 -14.17
CA LYS A 79 -13.80 -0.90 -14.01
C LYS A 79 -14.41 -1.42 -15.31
N LEU A 80 -14.11 -0.79 -16.45
CA LEU A 80 -14.59 -1.26 -17.76
C LEU A 80 -14.03 -2.64 -18.08
N TRP A 81 -12.73 -2.85 -17.84
CA TRP A 81 -12.10 -4.15 -18.05
C TRP A 81 -12.72 -5.24 -17.17
N ALA A 82 -12.94 -4.95 -15.88
CA ALA A 82 -13.54 -5.92 -14.95
C ALA A 82 -14.99 -6.29 -15.33
N ARG A 83 -15.77 -5.34 -15.87
CA ARG A 83 -17.11 -5.64 -16.42
C ARG A 83 -17.02 -6.52 -17.66
N ALA A 84 -16.13 -6.21 -18.60
CA ALA A 84 -15.93 -7.03 -19.78
C ALA A 84 -15.46 -8.46 -19.43
N LEU A 85 -14.66 -8.63 -18.37
CA LEU A 85 -14.29 -9.93 -17.83
C LEU A 85 -15.52 -10.68 -17.28
N ALA A 86 -16.37 -10.01 -16.51
CA ALA A 86 -17.59 -10.60 -15.94
C ALA A 86 -18.58 -11.04 -17.04
N GLU A 87 -18.74 -10.24 -18.09
CA GLU A 87 -19.56 -10.58 -19.26
C GLU A 87 -18.98 -11.80 -20.00
N ALA A 88 -17.67 -11.83 -20.26
CA ALA A 88 -17.02 -12.98 -20.88
C ALA A 88 -17.11 -14.26 -20.02
N ASN A 89 -17.11 -14.10 -18.68
CA ASN A 89 -17.29 -15.21 -17.75
C ASN A 89 -18.71 -15.81 -17.84
N ALA A 90 -19.73 -14.94 -17.86
CA ALA A 90 -21.13 -15.34 -18.04
C ALA A 90 -21.33 -16.06 -19.39
N GLU A 91 -20.80 -15.49 -20.46
CA GLU A 91 -20.89 -16.03 -21.81
C GLU A 91 -20.22 -17.42 -21.92
N ALA A 92 -19.06 -17.61 -21.29
CA ALA A 92 -18.38 -18.91 -21.25
C ALA A 92 -19.22 -19.97 -20.51
N ALA A 93 -19.83 -19.60 -19.37
CA ALA A 93 -20.72 -20.48 -18.62
C ALA A 93 -21.93 -20.91 -19.45
N GLU A 94 -22.56 -19.98 -20.18
CA GLU A 94 -23.71 -20.26 -21.04
C GLU A 94 -23.34 -21.16 -22.23
N LYS A 95 -22.22 -20.86 -22.92
CA LYS A 95 -21.84 -21.56 -24.15
C LYS A 95 -21.19 -22.91 -23.93
N THR A 96 -20.41 -23.05 -22.86
CA THR A 96 -19.55 -24.23 -22.64
C THR A 96 -19.92 -25.01 -21.39
N GLY A 97 -20.87 -24.52 -20.59
CA GLY A 97 -21.22 -25.09 -19.29
C GLY A 97 -20.20 -24.83 -18.19
N THR A 98 -19.08 -24.15 -18.50
CA THR A 98 -18.00 -23.87 -17.55
C THR A 98 -17.64 -22.38 -17.57
N PRO A 99 -17.74 -21.64 -16.44
CA PRO A 99 -17.29 -20.25 -16.37
C PRO A 99 -15.77 -20.14 -16.46
N LEU A 100 -15.26 -18.94 -16.78
CA LEU A 100 -13.83 -18.65 -16.79
C LEU A 100 -13.22 -18.60 -15.38
N LEU A 101 -14.02 -18.20 -14.40
CA LEU A 101 -13.71 -18.05 -12.99
C LEU A 101 -14.68 -18.89 -12.17
N ALA A 102 -14.21 -19.51 -11.09
CA ALA A 102 -15.03 -20.40 -10.25
C ALA A 102 -15.03 -20.01 -8.77
N SER A 103 -14.07 -19.20 -8.33
CA SER A 103 -13.89 -18.74 -6.95
C SER A 103 -14.10 -17.23 -6.81
N LEU A 104 -13.54 -16.42 -7.71
CA LEU A 104 -13.73 -14.95 -7.69
C LEU A 104 -15.14 -14.54 -8.14
N ILE A 105 -15.70 -15.29 -9.09
CA ILE A 105 -17.12 -15.26 -9.44
C ILE A 105 -17.61 -16.69 -9.28
N PRO A 106 -18.36 -17.03 -8.21
CA PRO A 106 -18.85 -18.38 -8.03
C PRO A 106 -19.73 -18.79 -9.22
N ALA A 107 -19.63 -20.06 -9.64
CA ALA A 107 -20.28 -20.54 -10.86
C ALA A 107 -21.81 -20.31 -10.87
N GLU A 108 -22.45 -20.43 -9.71
CA GLU A 108 -23.88 -20.17 -9.49
C GLU A 108 -24.29 -18.70 -9.74
N TYR A 109 -23.35 -17.75 -9.64
CA TYR A 109 -23.56 -16.33 -9.93
C TYR A 109 -22.92 -15.89 -11.26
N SER A 110 -22.56 -16.83 -12.15
CA SER A 110 -21.91 -16.51 -13.42
C SER A 110 -22.74 -15.53 -14.28
N SER A 111 -24.07 -15.68 -14.31
CA SER A 111 -25.01 -14.77 -15.00
C SER A 111 -25.09 -13.37 -14.37
N GLU A 112 -24.79 -13.27 -13.07
CA GLU A 112 -24.81 -12.03 -12.28
C GLU A 112 -23.39 -11.51 -11.99
N GLY A 113 -22.40 -11.96 -12.78
CA GLY A 113 -20.97 -11.68 -12.56
C GLY A 113 -20.63 -10.19 -12.44
N ASN A 114 -21.46 -9.30 -13.02
CA ASN A 114 -21.29 -7.85 -12.92
C ASN A 114 -21.37 -7.31 -11.48
N LEU A 115 -22.02 -8.02 -10.54
CA LEU A 115 -22.02 -7.68 -9.12
C LEU A 115 -20.59 -7.67 -8.54
N PHE A 116 -19.70 -8.51 -9.08
CA PHE A 116 -18.32 -8.67 -8.62
C PHE A 116 -17.35 -7.71 -9.32
N ALA A 117 -17.73 -7.10 -10.44
CA ALA A 117 -16.82 -6.30 -11.28
C ALA A 117 -16.17 -5.12 -10.52
N SER A 118 -16.91 -4.46 -9.62
CA SER A 118 -16.35 -3.35 -8.80
C SER A 118 -15.28 -3.84 -7.83
N TRP A 119 -15.48 -5.03 -7.26
CA TRP A 119 -14.50 -5.65 -6.37
C TRP A 119 -13.28 -6.14 -7.16
N ILE A 120 -13.49 -6.82 -8.29
CA ILE A 120 -12.41 -7.25 -9.20
C ILE A 120 -11.55 -6.06 -9.60
N ALA A 121 -12.15 -4.95 -10.03
CA ALA A 121 -11.42 -3.73 -10.40
C ALA A 121 -10.57 -3.16 -9.23
N ARG A 122 -10.99 -3.36 -7.98
CA ARG A 122 -10.28 -2.90 -6.78
C ARG A 122 -9.09 -3.79 -6.43
N ILE A 123 -9.11 -5.06 -6.78
CA ILE A 123 -7.99 -5.98 -6.51
C ILE A 123 -6.91 -5.95 -7.60
N LEU A 124 -7.22 -5.47 -8.83
CA LEU A 124 -6.23 -5.42 -9.94
C LEU A 124 -4.89 -4.77 -9.56
N PRO A 125 -4.86 -3.60 -8.89
CA PRO A 125 -3.59 -2.98 -8.50
C PRO A 125 -2.76 -3.85 -7.54
N GLN A 126 -3.42 -4.69 -6.74
CA GLN A 126 -2.79 -5.52 -5.72
C GLN A 126 -2.19 -6.82 -6.28
N LEU A 127 -2.57 -7.20 -7.51
CA LEU A 127 -2.15 -8.48 -8.12
C LEU A 127 -0.64 -8.58 -8.33
N GLY A 128 0.07 -7.47 -8.52
CA GLY A 128 1.53 -7.47 -8.61
C GLY A 128 2.20 -7.92 -7.31
N LEU A 129 1.76 -7.37 -6.17
CA LEU A 129 2.26 -7.79 -4.86
C LEU A 129 1.82 -9.22 -4.51
N TRP A 130 0.58 -9.56 -4.82
CA TRP A 130 0.05 -10.92 -4.62
C TRP A 130 0.91 -11.95 -5.35
N GLU A 131 1.27 -11.74 -6.62
CA GLU A 131 2.09 -12.68 -7.40
C GLU A 131 3.45 -12.94 -6.74
N ILE A 132 4.13 -11.90 -6.26
CA ILE A 132 5.41 -12.04 -5.56
C ILE A 132 5.25 -12.86 -4.27
N LYS A 133 4.19 -12.58 -3.50
CA LYS A 133 3.88 -13.34 -2.27
C LYS A 133 3.55 -14.80 -2.58
N HIS A 134 2.75 -15.02 -3.63
CA HIS A 134 2.32 -16.34 -4.08
C HIS A 134 3.51 -17.18 -4.58
N ALA A 135 4.40 -16.61 -5.39
CA ALA A 135 5.63 -17.27 -5.84
C ALA A 135 6.53 -17.71 -4.66
N ARG A 136 6.74 -16.82 -3.68
CA ARG A 136 7.49 -17.14 -2.45
C ARG A 136 6.81 -18.23 -1.62
N ALA A 137 5.48 -18.25 -1.58
CA ALA A 137 4.73 -19.30 -0.88
C ALA A 137 4.91 -20.65 -1.58
N LEU A 138 4.82 -20.70 -2.92
CA LEU A 138 5.07 -21.92 -3.70
C LEU A 138 6.50 -22.46 -3.49
N GLU A 139 7.50 -21.58 -3.46
CA GLU A 139 8.90 -21.97 -3.17
C GLU A 139 9.05 -22.59 -1.78
N ARG A 140 8.43 -22.00 -0.75
CA ARG A 140 8.45 -22.56 0.62
C ARG A 140 7.71 -23.89 0.71
N GLY A 141 6.60 -24.03 -0.01
CA GLY A 141 5.83 -25.27 -0.10
C GLY A 141 6.66 -26.41 -0.70
N ARG A 142 7.37 -26.12 -1.80
CA ARG A 142 8.31 -27.07 -2.42
C ARG A 142 9.50 -27.42 -1.53
N SER A 143 9.91 -26.50 -0.65
CA SER A 143 10.96 -26.73 0.35
C SER A 143 10.47 -27.49 1.60
N GLY A 144 9.19 -27.89 1.67
CA GLY A 144 8.61 -28.62 2.82
C GLY A 144 8.43 -27.77 4.08
N ARG A 145 8.41 -26.43 3.96
CA ARG A 145 8.33 -25.47 5.08
C ARG A 145 6.91 -24.95 5.34
N ILE A 146 5.87 -25.65 4.86
CA ILE A 146 4.46 -25.27 5.03
C ILE A 146 3.72 -26.40 5.78
N PRO A 147 2.78 -26.08 6.70
CA PRO A 147 1.93 -27.08 7.34
C PRO A 147 1.17 -27.96 6.33
N LEU A 148 1.06 -29.25 6.63
CA LEU A 148 0.28 -30.22 5.86
C LEU A 148 -1.17 -29.69 5.66
N GLY A 149 -1.63 -29.58 4.41
CA GLY A 149 -3.00 -29.16 4.06
C GLY A 149 -3.17 -27.74 3.51
N SER A 150 -2.09 -26.97 3.37
CA SER A 150 -2.12 -25.60 2.81
C SER A 150 -1.26 -25.49 1.55
N ASP A 151 -1.49 -26.38 0.58
CA ASP A 151 -0.85 -26.29 -0.73
C ASP A 151 -1.44 -25.09 -1.51
N PRO A 152 -0.68 -24.00 -1.69
CA PRO A 152 -1.16 -22.79 -2.38
C PRO A 152 -1.58 -23.06 -3.82
N SER A 153 -1.12 -24.17 -4.42
CA SER A 153 -1.43 -24.55 -5.80
C SER A 153 -2.81 -25.23 -5.96
N SER A 154 -3.40 -25.71 -4.87
CA SER A 154 -4.73 -26.35 -4.90
C SER A 154 -5.90 -25.38 -4.65
N ASP A 155 -5.59 -24.15 -4.24
CA ASP A 155 -6.57 -23.11 -3.93
C ASP A 155 -7.22 -22.52 -5.21
N GLY A 156 -8.55 -22.60 -5.28
CA GLY A 156 -9.34 -22.08 -6.40
C GLY A 156 -9.22 -20.56 -6.57
N GLU A 157 -9.09 -19.82 -5.47
CA GLU A 157 -8.94 -18.37 -5.52
C GLU A 157 -7.60 -17.99 -6.17
N ASN A 158 -6.50 -18.65 -5.80
CA ASN A 158 -5.19 -18.39 -6.42
C ASN A 158 -5.15 -18.73 -7.92
N ARG A 159 -5.89 -19.76 -8.36
CA ARG A 159 -6.03 -20.07 -9.79
C ARG A 159 -6.74 -18.95 -10.53
N ASP A 160 -7.85 -18.48 -10.00
CA ASP A 160 -8.61 -17.38 -10.58
C ASP A 160 -7.80 -16.07 -10.58
N LEU A 161 -7.12 -15.73 -9.48
CA LEU A 161 -6.26 -14.55 -9.39
C LEU A 161 -5.11 -14.61 -10.41
N SER A 162 -4.49 -15.78 -10.59
CA SER A 162 -3.49 -16.01 -11.65
C SER A 162 -4.10 -15.73 -13.03
N PHE A 163 -5.27 -16.30 -13.32
CA PHE A 163 -5.94 -16.13 -14.61
C PHE A 163 -6.28 -14.65 -14.88
N VAL A 164 -6.87 -13.97 -13.89
CA VAL A 164 -7.22 -12.54 -13.97
C VAL A 164 -5.98 -11.71 -14.23
N LYS A 165 -4.89 -11.94 -13.49
CA LYS A 165 -3.64 -11.20 -13.67
C LYS A 165 -3.09 -11.34 -15.09
N HIS A 166 -2.93 -12.56 -15.59
CA HIS A 166 -2.38 -12.80 -16.93
C HIS A 166 -3.26 -12.17 -18.03
N ARG A 167 -4.59 -12.28 -17.90
CA ARG A 167 -5.53 -11.69 -18.87
C ARG A 167 -5.50 -10.16 -18.81
N TYR A 168 -5.34 -9.59 -17.64
CA TYR A 168 -5.24 -8.13 -17.46
C TYR A 168 -3.90 -7.60 -17.99
N GLU A 169 -2.79 -8.31 -17.76
CA GLU A 169 -1.49 -8.00 -18.37
C GLU A 169 -1.55 -7.97 -19.89
N ALA A 170 -2.17 -8.99 -20.50
CA ALA A 170 -2.34 -9.04 -21.95
C ALA A 170 -3.20 -7.88 -22.48
N PHE A 171 -4.21 -7.46 -21.72
CA PHE A 171 -4.99 -6.26 -22.03
C PHE A 171 -4.14 -4.99 -21.96
N LEU A 172 -3.40 -4.80 -20.86
CA LEU A 172 -2.55 -3.62 -20.66
C LEU A 172 -1.51 -3.52 -21.77
N GLU A 173 -0.86 -4.63 -22.13
CA GLU A 173 0.10 -4.66 -23.23
C GLU A 173 -0.52 -4.21 -24.55
N ARG A 174 -1.67 -4.80 -24.91
CA ARG A 174 -2.36 -4.51 -26.17
C ARG A 174 -2.76 -3.04 -26.28
N GLU A 175 -3.24 -2.45 -25.20
CA GLU A 175 -3.70 -1.05 -25.17
C GLU A 175 -2.57 -0.05 -24.91
N LYS A 176 -1.30 -0.51 -24.85
CA LYS A 176 -0.13 0.31 -24.47
C LYS A 176 -0.33 1.01 -23.12
N LEU A 177 -0.86 0.27 -22.15
CA LEU A 177 -1.07 0.69 -20.79
C LEU A 177 -0.15 -0.06 -19.83
N PHE A 178 0.05 0.49 -18.64
CA PHE A 178 0.66 -0.22 -17.53
C PHE A 178 -0.12 0.03 -16.23
N GLU A 179 -0.05 -0.93 -15.31
CA GLU A 179 -0.58 -0.77 -13.96
C GLU A 179 0.49 -0.12 -13.07
N PRO A 180 0.29 1.13 -12.58
CA PRO A 180 1.32 1.83 -11.81
C PRO A 180 1.80 1.09 -10.57
N SER A 181 0.88 0.44 -9.82
CA SER A 181 1.23 -0.27 -8.59
C SER A 181 2.06 -1.54 -8.81
N TRP A 182 2.14 -2.03 -10.06
CA TRP A 182 3.00 -3.17 -10.39
C TRP A 182 4.41 -2.74 -10.77
N GLN A 183 4.58 -1.48 -11.13
CA GLN A 183 5.87 -0.98 -11.53
C GLN A 183 6.75 -0.83 -10.29
N ARG A 184 8.04 -1.14 -10.49
CA ARG A 184 9.09 -0.83 -9.53
C ARG A 184 10.03 0.16 -10.19
N PRO A 185 9.59 1.40 -10.39
CA PRO A 185 10.39 2.35 -11.13
C PRO A 185 11.69 2.64 -10.41
N PRO A 186 12.77 2.91 -11.16
CA PRO A 186 13.93 3.55 -10.57
C PRO A 186 13.47 4.88 -9.99
N LEU A 187 13.96 5.22 -8.81
CA LEU A 187 13.70 6.55 -8.26
C LEU A 187 14.41 7.57 -9.14
N LYS A 188 13.68 8.60 -9.56
CA LYS A 188 14.29 9.67 -10.33
C LYS A 188 15.08 10.58 -9.40
N ASP A 189 16.39 10.65 -9.61
CA ASP A 189 17.21 11.72 -9.03
C ASP A 189 16.91 13.02 -9.79
N GLY A 190 15.88 13.72 -9.33
CA GLY A 190 15.50 15.04 -9.83
C GLY A 190 16.35 16.17 -9.23
N GLY A 191 17.51 15.87 -8.64
CA GLY A 191 18.33 16.83 -7.89
C GLY A 191 17.72 17.23 -6.54
N LYS A 192 16.67 16.52 -6.09
CA LYS A 192 15.98 16.72 -4.81
C LYS A 192 16.51 15.73 -3.78
N ARG A 193 16.54 16.13 -2.51
CA ARG A 193 16.79 15.27 -1.35
C ARG A 193 15.53 15.15 -0.52
N TYR A 194 15.02 13.94 -0.38
CA TYR A 194 13.76 13.66 0.33
C TYR A 194 14.02 13.18 1.75
N PHE A 195 13.29 13.74 2.70
CA PHE A 195 13.23 13.31 4.09
C PHE A 195 11.84 12.74 4.35
N ILE A 196 11.71 11.41 4.43
CA ILE A 196 10.44 10.72 4.64
C ILE A 196 10.24 10.52 6.13
N PHE A 197 9.31 11.25 6.71
CA PHE A 197 8.99 11.19 8.13
C PHE A 197 7.94 10.13 8.43
N PHE A 198 8.20 9.38 9.49
CA PHE A 198 7.31 8.36 10.05
C PHE A 198 6.82 7.34 9.00
N PRO A 199 7.74 6.66 8.29
CA PRO A 199 7.38 5.65 7.30
C PRO A 199 6.49 4.54 7.87
N GLU A 200 6.62 4.24 9.17
CA GLU A 200 5.77 3.29 9.89
C GLU A 200 4.29 3.70 10.01
N ALA A 201 3.96 4.98 9.81
CA ALA A 201 2.58 5.48 9.82
C ALA A 201 1.92 5.44 8.43
N VAL A 202 2.66 5.00 7.40
CA VAL A 202 2.21 4.96 6.00
C VAL A 202 1.89 3.51 5.63
N GLU A 203 0.62 3.25 5.28
CA GLU A 203 0.07 1.90 5.08
C GLU A 203 0.80 1.10 3.99
N ASP A 204 1.14 1.73 2.87
CA ASP A 204 1.77 1.11 1.70
C ASP A 204 3.31 1.26 1.67
N PHE A 205 3.93 1.85 2.70
CA PHE A 205 5.39 2.12 2.70
C PHE A 205 6.22 0.83 2.56
N GLY A 206 5.76 -0.26 3.17
CA GLY A 206 6.46 -1.55 3.13
C GLY A 206 6.67 -2.08 1.70
N GLU A 207 5.85 -1.66 0.74
CA GLU A 207 5.99 -2.02 -0.67
C GLU A 207 7.22 -1.39 -1.33
N TYR A 208 7.61 -0.21 -0.84
CA TYR A 208 8.69 0.59 -1.40
C TYR A 208 9.95 0.62 -0.51
N ALA A 209 9.88 0.15 0.73
CA ALA A 209 11.00 0.17 1.67
C ALA A 209 12.33 -0.35 1.08
N PRO A 210 12.38 -1.47 0.33
CA PRO A 210 13.61 -1.95 -0.29
C PRO A 210 14.20 -0.97 -1.32
N LEU A 211 13.34 -0.26 -2.06
CA LEU A 211 13.72 0.72 -3.08
C LEU A 211 14.33 1.98 -2.42
N PHE A 212 13.75 2.43 -1.31
CA PHE A 212 14.24 3.63 -0.61
C PHE A 212 15.50 3.39 0.18
N SER A 213 15.63 2.25 0.85
CA SER A 213 16.84 1.94 1.63
C SER A 213 18.12 1.89 0.77
N ALA A 214 17.98 1.63 -0.54
CA ALA A 214 19.08 1.60 -1.49
C ALA A 214 19.40 2.98 -2.10
N SER A 215 18.66 4.04 -1.77
CA SER A 215 18.66 5.29 -2.53
C SER A 215 19.38 6.44 -1.83
N PRO A 216 20.42 7.03 -2.45
CA PRO A 216 21.31 7.97 -1.76
C PRO A 216 20.68 9.34 -1.48
N PHE A 217 19.58 9.68 -2.16
CA PHE A 217 18.89 10.96 -2.02
C PHE A 217 17.62 10.89 -1.16
N ILE A 218 17.37 9.75 -0.50
CA ILE A 218 16.24 9.55 0.41
C ILE A 218 16.77 9.26 1.81
N THR A 219 16.28 10.00 2.79
CA THR A 219 16.53 9.77 4.22
C THR A 219 15.22 9.38 4.89
N LEU A 220 15.19 8.20 5.51
CA LEU A 220 14.04 7.73 6.30
C LEU A 220 14.18 8.21 7.74
N VAL A 221 13.13 8.82 8.27
CA VAL A 221 13.10 9.42 9.60
C VAL A 221 11.95 8.79 10.41
N SER A 222 12.26 7.67 11.06
CA SER A 222 11.29 6.97 11.91
C SER A 222 11.08 7.63 13.26
N GLN A 223 9.96 7.33 13.89
CA GLN A 223 9.73 7.66 15.30
C GLN A 223 10.82 7.04 16.17
N PRO A 224 11.25 7.76 17.22
CA PRO A 224 12.08 7.17 18.27
C PRO A 224 11.38 5.91 18.79
N LYS A 225 12.12 4.80 18.87
CA LYS A 225 11.58 3.58 19.46
C LYS A 225 11.22 3.89 20.91
N ASN A 226 9.94 3.75 21.24
CA ASN A 226 9.52 3.80 22.63
C ASN A 226 9.88 2.44 23.25
N GLU A 227 10.96 2.39 24.02
CA GLU A 227 11.46 1.16 24.64
C GLU A 227 10.59 0.68 25.80
N THR A 228 9.53 1.43 26.16
CA THR A 228 8.56 0.96 27.14
C THR A 228 7.78 -0.22 26.57
N PRO A 229 7.85 -1.41 27.19
CA PRO A 229 7.07 -2.56 26.76
C PRO A 229 5.59 -2.21 26.89
N ARG A 230 4.88 -2.13 25.77
CA ARG A 230 3.42 -2.07 25.80
C ARG A 230 2.88 -3.48 25.88
N THR A 231 2.08 -3.74 26.90
CA THR A 231 1.36 -5.01 27.04
C THR A 231 0.25 -5.05 26.00
N ILE A 232 0.45 -5.83 24.93
CA ILE A 232 -0.62 -6.18 24.01
C ILE A 232 -1.38 -7.34 24.65
N ARG A 233 -2.68 -7.18 24.86
CA ARG A 233 -3.58 -8.22 25.35
C ARG A 233 -4.31 -8.84 24.17
N PHE A 234 -4.33 -10.17 24.11
CA PHE A 234 -5.11 -10.92 23.12
C PHE A 234 -6.31 -11.54 23.83
N PHE A 235 -7.48 -11.46 23.21
CA PHE A 235 -8.71 -12.05 23.71
C PHE A 235 -9.23 -13.05 22.69
N GLU A 236 -9.80 -14.16 23.16
CA GLU A 236 -10.32 -15.20 22.27
C GLU A 236 -11.57 -14.73 21.53
N ASN A 237 -12.35 -13.82 22.15
CA ASN A 237 -13.56 -13.25 21.57
C ASN A 237 -13.87 -11.85 22.12
N THR A 238 -14.72 -11.11 21.41
CA THR A 238 -15.10 -9.72 21.73
C THR A 238 -15.76 -9.56 23.10
N ARG A 239 -16.43 -10.60 23.62
CA ARG A 239 -17.07 -10.52 24.95
C ARG A 239 -16.03 -10.43 26.06
N GLU A 240 -14.93 -11.16 25.94
CA GLU A 240 -13.82 -11.11 26.89
C GLU A 240 -13.08 -9.78 26.84
N GLU A 241 -12.88 -9.24 25.64
CA GLU A 241 -12.29 -7.91 25.43
C GLU A 241 -13.11 -6.81 26.12
N ILE A 242 -14.43 -6.79 25.90
CA ILE A 242 -15.33 -5.79 26.51
C ILE A 242 -15.33 -5.92 28.04
N ARG A 243 -15.30 -7.15 28.57
CA ARG A 243 -15.28 -7.39 30.01
C ARG A 243 -13.97 -6.91 30.65
N ASP A 244 -12.83 -7.21 30.05
CA ASP A 244 -11.52 -6.77 30.54
C ASP A 244 -11.38 -5.25 30.47
N ALA A 245 -11.87 -4.62 29.41
CA ALA A 245 -11.90 -3.17 29.28
C ALA A 245 -12.75 -2.51 30.38
N ALA A 246 -13.95 -3.03 30.64
CA ALA A 246 -14.83 -2.51 31.69
C ALA A 246 -14.19 -2.63 33.09
N LEU A 247 -13.59 -3.79 33.40
CA LEU A 247 -12.90 -4.03 34.67
C LEU A 247 -11.65 -3.15 34.82
N SER A 248 -10.91 -2.92 33.73
CA SER A 248 -9.74 -2.03 33.73
C SER A 248 -10.14 -0.58 33.96
N ILE A 249 -11.24 -0.12 33.36
CA ILE A 249 -11.81 1.21 33.61
C ILE A 249 -12.28 1.31 35.07
N GLU A 250 -12.97 0.30 35.59
CA GLU A 250 -13.41 0.26 36.99
C GLU A 250 -12.22 0.35 37.95
N ALA A 251 -11.15 -0.41 37.72
CA ALA A 251 -9.92 -0.34 38.53
C ALA A 251 -9.27 1.06 38.50
N LEU A 252 -9.28 1.74 37.35
CA LEU A 252 -8.77 3.11 37.22
C LEU A 252 -9.66 4.14 37.92
N LEU A 253 -10.98 3.91 37.99
CA LEU A 253 -11.95 4.80 38.64
C LEU A 253 -11.97 4.63 40.16
N ILE A 254 -11.71 3.42 40.65
CA ILE A 254 -11.64 3.14 42.08
C ILE A 254 -10.34 3.67 42.68
N GLY A 255 -9.27 3.77 41.88
CA GLY A 255 -7.96 4.24 42.32
C GLY A 255 -7.30 3.27 43.31
N ASP A 256 -5.97 3.31 43.40
CA ASP A 256 -5.29 2.80 44.60
C ASP A 256 -5.54 3.75 45.80
#